data_AF-A0A9D1ADH7-F1
#
_entry.id   AF-A0A9D1ADH7-F1
#
_cell.length_a   1.000
_cell.length_b   1.000
_cell.length_c   1.000
_cell.angle_alpha   90.00
_cell.angle_beta   90.00
_cell.angle_gamma   90.00
#
_symmetry.space_group_name_H-M   'P 1'
#
loop_
_entity.id
_entity.type
_entity.pdbx_description
1 polymer ?
#
loop_
_entity_poly.entity_id
_entity_poly.type
_entity_poly.pdbx_seq_one_letter_code
_entity_poly.pdbx_strand_id
1 'polypeptide(L)' 'MENYQTEEEFVSGFCKKQNQTRTVLCEMEVDPQGNRRLCGADCAYGRCEHSGTCGLMRQII' A
#
# COMPACT_ATOMS: atom_id res chain seq x y z
N MET A 1 17.74 5.84 17.16
CA MET A 1 16.43 5.64 16.52
C MET A 1 16.46 6.52 15.30
N GLU A 2 16.53 5.95 14.10
CA GLU A 2 16.50 6.73 12.86
C GLU A 2 15.14 7.43 12.75
N ASN A 3 15.13 8.68 12.29
CA ASN A 3 13.92 9.51 12.21
C ASN A 3 13.07 9.07 11.03
N TYR A 4 12.25 8.03 11.20
CA TYR A 4 11.24 7.64 10.22
C TYR A 4 10.02 8.58 10.30
N GLN A 5 9.54 9.04 9.14
CA GLN A 5 8.28 9.77 9.00
C GLN A 5 7.20 8.82 8.49
N THR A 6 5.98 8.93 9.04
CA THR A 6 4.81 8.23 8.51
C THR A 6 4.08 9.12 7.51
N GLU A 7 3.77 8.57 6.33
CA GLU A 7 3.00 9.21 5.27
C GLU A 7 1.78 8.36 4.89
N GLU A 8 0.70 9.04 4.54
CA GLU A 8 -0.57 8.43 4.11
C GLU A 8 -0.79 8.65 2.62
N GLU A 9 -1.06 7.58 1.88
CA GLU A 9 -1.29 7.63 0.43
C GLU A 9 -2.56 6.88 0.03
N PHE A 10 -3.35 7.52 -0.83
CA PHE A 10 -4.57 6.92 -1.38
C PHE A 10 -4.30 6.31 -2.75
N VAL A 11 -4.57 5.02 -2.90
CA VAL A 11 -4.40 4.28 -4.14
C VAL A 11 -5.73 3.82 -4.67
N SER A 12 -6.07 4.19 -5.91
CA SER A 12 -7.33 3.82 -6.54
C SER A 12 -7.15 2.89 -7.72
N GLY A 13 -8.08 1.96 -7.92
CA GLY A 13 -7.97 0.93 -8.94
C GLY A 13 -8.85 -0.30 -8.70
N PHE A 14 -8.79 -1.26 -9.62
CA PHE A 14 -9.62 -2.46 -9.57
C PHE A 14 -9.09 -3.51 -8.58
N CYS A 15 -9.94 -3.90 -7.63
CA CYS A 15 -9.65 -4.95 -6.66
C CYS A 15 -10.26 -6.28 -7.14
N LYS A 16 -9.42 -7.23 -7.56
CA LYS A 16 -9.87 -8.57 -8.00
C LYS A 16 -10.68 -9.31 -6.91
N LYS A 17 -10.28 -9.19 -5.64
CA LYS A 17 -10.94 -9.87 -4.52
C LYS A 17 -12.38 -9.43 -4.33
N GLN A 18 -12.65 -8.15 -4.55
CA GLN A 18 -13.98 -7.53 -4.35
C GLN A 18 -14.73 -7.32 -5.68
N ASN A 19 -14.08 -7.63 -6.81
CA ASN A 19 -14.61 -7.43 -8.16
C ASN A 19 -15.16 -6.00 -8.41
N GLN A 20 -14.48 -4.99 -7.88
CA GLN A 20 -14.89 -3.58 -7.99
C GLN A 20 -13.69 -2.63 -7.93
N THR A 21 -13.88 -1.40 -8.39
CA THR A 21 -12.94 -0.31 -8.14
C THR A 21 -12.99 0.09 -6.67
N ARG A 22 -11.82 0.29 -6.06
CA ARG A 22 -11.66 0.74 -4.68
C ARG A 22 -10.58 1.80 -4.58
N THR A 23 -10.68 2.62 -3.53
CA THR A 23 -9.59 3.43 -3.00
C THR A 23 -9.10 2.75 -1.72
N VAL A 24 -7.79 2.64 -1.56
CA VAL A 24 -7.10 2.01 -0.43
C VAL A 24 -6.18 3.06 0.19
N LEU A 25 -6.30 3.30 1.50
CA LEU A 25 -5.36 4.09 2.26
C LEU A 25 -4.14 3.23 2.64
N CYS A 26 -2.94 3.69 2.31
CA CYS A 26 -1.68 3.04 2.60
C CYS A 26 -0.83 3.91 3.53
N GLU A 27 -0.22 3.28 4.53
CA GLU A 27 0.71 3.92 5.46
C GLU A 27 2.14 3.53 5.07
N MET A 28 2.95 4.53 4.77
CA MET A 28 4.35 4.39 4.39
C MET A 28 5.24 4.93 5.51
N GLU A 29 6.29 4.19 5.86
CA GLU A 29 7.42 4.75 6.59
C GLU A 29 8.46 5.22 5.59
N VAL A 30 8.93 6.45 5.77
CA VAL A 30 9.97 7.08 4.96
C VAL A 30 11.17 7.37 5.84
N ASP A 31 12.34 6.84 5.45
CA ASP A 31 13.59 7.11 6.15
C ASP A 31 14.21 8.45 5.73
N PRO A 32 15.23 8.96 6.45
CA PRO A 32 15.91 10.21 6.08
C PRO A 32 16.57 10.22 4.69
N GLN A 33 16.77 9.06 4.07
CA GLN A 33 17.34 8.88 2.74
C GLN A 33 16.24 8.81 1.65
N GLY A 34 14.97 8.84 2.04
CA GLY A 34 13.82 8.77 1.16
C GLY A 34 13.41 7.34 0.76
N ASN A 35 13.98 6.30 1.40
CA ASN A 35 13.52 4.94 1.18
C ASN A 35 12.15 4.77 1.84
N ARG A 36 11.25 4.10 1.11
CA ARG A 36 9.85 3.93 1.50
C ARG A 36 9.58 2.48 1.83
N ARG A 37 8.85 2.25 2.92
CA ARG A 37 8.39 0.92 3.34
C ARG A 37 6.90 0.96 3.61
N LEU A 38 6.15 0.11 2.91
CA LEU A 38 4.73 -0.09 3.23
C LEU A 38 4.60 -0.75 4.60
N CYS A 39 3.89 -0.08 5.52
CA CYS A 39 3.70 -0.54 6.89
C CYS A 39 2.26 -0.97 7.16
N GLY A 40 1.31 -0.31 6.50
CA GLY A 40 -0.11 -0.57 6.66
C GLY A 40 -0.88 -0.34 5.36
N ALA A 41 -1.99 -1.04 5.22
CA ALA A 41 -3.01 -0.74 4.22
C ALA A 41 -4.39 -1.06 4.81
N ASP A 42 -5.41 -0.28 4.48
CA ASP A 42 -6.80 -0.52 4.89
C ASP A 42 -7.47 -1.70 4.14
N CYS A 43 -6.66 -2.48 3.41
CA CYS A 43 -7.04 -3.72 2.77
C CYS A 43 -6.12 -4.87 3.22
N ALA A 44 -6.46 -6.11 2.84
CA ALA A 44 -5.68 -7.28 3.24
C ALA A 44 -4.39 -7.50 2.41
N TYR A 45 -3.75 -6.46 1.86
CA TYR A 45 -2.51 -6.64 1.10
C TYR A 45 -1.42 -7.34 1.96
N GLY A 46 -0.64 -8.24 1.35
CA GLY A 46 0.27 -9.15 2.04
C GLY A 46 -0.38 -10.45 2.52
N ARG A 47 -1.70 -10.42 2.81
CA ARG A 47 -2.50 -11.61 3.20
C ARG A 47 -3.54 -12.01 2.15
N CYS A 48 -3.77 -11.17 1.15
CA CYS A 48 -4.73 -11.40 0.07
C CYS A 48 -4.18 -12.40 -0.94
N GLU A 49 -5.00 -13.34 -1.39
CA GLU A 49 -4.65 -14.34 -2.41
C GLU A 49 -4.18 -13.71 -3.73
N HIS A 50 -4.58 -12.47 -4.00
CA HIS A 50 -4.18 -11.73 -5.21
C HIS A 50 -2.99 -10.80 -5.00
N SER A 51 -2.34 -10.78 -3.83
CA SER A 51 -1.26 -9.81 -3.53
C SER A 51 -0.14 -9.84 -4.57
N GLY A 52 0.29 -11.01 -5.03
CA GLY A 52 1.34 -11.12 -6.06
C GLY A 52 0.97 -10.53 -7.43
N THR A 53 -0.32 -10.27 -7.69
CA THR A 53 -0.80 -9.66 -8.95
C THR A 53 -1.72 -8.47 -8.72
N CYS A 54 -1.61 -7.82 -7.56
CA CYS A 54 -2.49 -6.72 -7.19
C CYS A 54 -2.12 -5.45 -7.96
N GLY A 55 -2.96 -5.06 -8.93
CA GLY A 55 -2.75 -3.85 -9.74
C GLY A 55 -2.89 -2.55 -8.96
N LEU A 56 -3.69 -2.54 -7.88
CA LEU A 56 -3.74 -1.43 -6.93
C LEU A 56 -2.36 -1.21 -6.32
N MET A 57 -1.83 -2.20 -5.62
CA MET A 57 -0.62 -2.03 -4.82
C MET A 57 0.64 -1.85 -5.69
N ARG A 58 0.70 -2.41 -6.90
CA ARG A 58 1.80 -2.14 -7.87
C ARG A 58 2.05 -0.64 -8.16
N GLN A 59 1.14 0.24 -7.79
CA GLN A 59 1.31 1.68 -7.95
C GLN A 59 2.20 2.30 -6.85
N ILE A 60 2.45 1.58 -5.74
CA ILE A 60 3.18 2.12 -4.58
C ILE A 60 4.38 1.30 -4.11
N ILE A 61 4.46 0.02 -4.49
CA ILE A 61 5.52 -0.94 -4.13
C ILE A 61 6.36 -1.33 -5.34
#